data_AF-A0A7S3VQH8-F1
#
_entry.id   AF-A0A7S3VQH8-F1
#
_cell.length_a   1.000
_cell.length_b   1.000
_cell.length_c   1.000
_cell.angle_alpha   90.00
_cell.angle_beta   90.00
_cell.angle_gamma   90.00
#
_symmetry.space_group_name_H-M   'P 1'
#
loop_
_entity.id
_entity.type
_entity.pdbx_description
1 polymer ?
#
loop_
_entity_poly.entity_id
_entity_poly.type
_entity_poly.pdbx_seq_one_letter_code
_entity_poly.pdbx_strand_id
1 'polypeptide(L)'
;MSERPLASINISDDNIAFTAALPCMQDLIIVDVFNGGIFPKDEDAWPAINVSVPLRSGAGDAEYLKAVRQALEDATQWPQPDLVFYNAGTDVLEGDPLGRFNISAAGIQQRDQMVFEHALHTAKAPIVMTLSGGYAPKSSDVISASLSNLIRSFQLNAIPGSSSM
;
A
#
# COMPACT_ATOMS: atom_id res chain seq x y z
N MET A 1 23.63 -2.59 28.98
CA MET A 1 22.28 -2.27 28.46
C MET A 1 22.26 -0.77 28.20
N SER A 2 22.51 -0.37 26.95
CA SER A 2 22.45 1.04 26.55
C SER A 2 21.03 1.31 26.08
N GLU A 3 20.35 2.26 26.71
CA GLU A 3 19.04 2.73 26.22
C GLU A 3 19.21 3.28 24.80
N ARG A 4 18.39 2.79 23.88
CA ARG A 4 18.30 3.32 22.51
C ARG A 4 17.40 4.56 22.55
N PRO A 5 17.76 5.66 21.88
CA PRO A 5 16.89 6.83 21.81
C PRO A 5 15.60 6.43 21.08
N LEU A 6 14.46 6.74 21.70
CA LEU A 6 13.16 6.51 21.10
C LEU A 6 12.97 7.50 19.94
N ALA A 7 12.67 6.98 18.75
CA ALA A 7 12.17 7.80 17.66
C ALA A 7 10.82 8.38 18.09
N SER A 8 10.71 9.71 18.13
CA SER A 8 9.46 10.39 18.42
C SER A 8 8.68 10.59 17.13
N ILE A 9 7.51 9.96 17.04
CA ILE A 9 6.51 10.26 16.00
C ILE A 9 5.76 11.51 16.46
N ASN A 10 5.86 12.60 15.70
CA ASN A 10 5.07 13.79 15.95
C ASN A 10 3.98 13.86 14.89
N ILE A 11 2.73 13.61 15.29
CA ILE A 11 1.57 13.72 14.40
C ILE A 11 1.00 15.12 14.62
N SER A 12 1.26 16.03 13.69
CA SER A 12 0.52 17.27 13.56
C SER A 12 -0.03 17.38 12.15
N ASP A 13 -1.34 17.56 12.08
CA ASP A 13 -2.20 17.87 10.93
C ASP A 13 -1.51 17.80 9.54
N ASP A 14 -1.84 16.72 8.83
CA ASP A 14 -1.64 16.45 7.40
C ASP A 14 -0.22 16.23 6.86
N ASN A 15 0.83 16.14 7.68
CA ASN A 15 2.15 15.67 7.20
C ASN A 15 2.89 14.79 8.23
N ILE A 16 3.30 13.58 7.82
CA ILE A 16 4.31 12.80 8.55
C ILE A 16 5.69 13.26 8.08
N ALA A 17 6.33 14.15 8.83
CA ALA A 17 7.73 14.52 8.59
C ALA A 17 8.66 13.67 9.48
N PHE A 18 9.37 12.71 8.88
CA PHE A 18 10.50 12.04 9.54
C PHE A 18 11.75 12.93 9.44
N THR A 19 11.98 13.81 10.42
CA THR A 19 13.25 14.55 10.49
C THR A 19 14.19 13.88 11.48
N ALA A 20 14.83 12.81 11.03
CA ALA A 20 16.07 12.33 11.63
C ALA A 20 16.98 11.95 10.46
N ALA A 21 18.26 12.31 10.53
CA ALA A 21 19.27 11.66 9.71
C ALA A 21 19.27 10.18 10.11
N LEU A 22 18.41 9.39 9.47
CA LEU A 22 18.19 8.00 9.81
C LEU A 22 19.48 7.25 9.44
N PRO A 23 20.21 6.66 10.41
CA PRO A 23 21.20 5.66 10.06
C PRO A 23 20.49 4.62 9.19
N CYS A 24 21.08 4.30 8.04
CA CYS A 24 20.64 3.29 7.07
C CYS A 24 19.59 2.33 7.67
N MET A 25 18.32 2.61 7.42
CA MET A 25 17.20 1.88 8.01
C MET A 25 17.11 0.54 7.28
N GLN A 26 17.94 -0.41 7.69
CA GLN A 26 18.02 -1.75 7.09
C GLN A 26 16.77 -2.61 7.38
N ASP A 27 15.88 -2.13 8.25
CA ASP A 27 14.72 -2.85 8.77
C ASP A 27 13.38 -2.44 8.12
N LEU A 28 13.38 -1.51 7.16
CA LEU A 28 12.17 -1.07 6.45
C LEU A 28 12.40 -1.09 4.94
N ILE A 29 11.48 -1.74 4.23
CA ILE A 29 11.44 -1.80 2.77
C ILE A 29 10.15 -1.11 2.33
N ILE A 30 10.28 -0.05 1.55
CA ILE A 30 9.14 0.68 0.98
C ILE A 30 9.01 0.32 -0.50
N VAL A 31 7.82 -0.17 -0.86
CA VAL A 31 7.42 -0.47 -2.24
C VAL A 31 6.27 0.46 -2.57
N ASP A 32 6.39 1.23 -3.65
CA ASP A 32 5.37 2.20 -4.03
C ASP A 32 5.14 2.25 -5.54
N VAL A 33 3.86 2.19 -5.93
CA VAL A 33 3.38 2.38 -7.30
C VAL A 33 2.47 3.59 -7.27
N PHE A 34 2.99 4.72 -7.72
CA PHE A 34 2.36 6.02 -7.51
C PHE A 34 2.35 6.85 -8.78
N ASN A 35 1.56 7.92 -8.78
CA ASN A 35 1.53 8.88 -9.87
C ASN A 35 2.64 9.93 -9.66
N GLY A 36 3.75 9.79 -10.37
CA GLY A 36 4.89 10.71 -10.22
C GLY A 36 4.62 12.16 -10.68
N GLY A 37 3.46 12.41 -11.32
CA GLY A 37 3.07 13.72 -11.82
C GLY A 37 2.26 14.59 -10.83
N ILE A 38 1.90 14.07 -9.66
CA ILE A 38 1.04 14.73 -8.66
C ILE A 38 1.70 14.78 -7.27
N PHE A 39 0.95 15.24 -6.25
CA PHE A 39 1.40 15.38 -4.87
C PHE A 39 2.13 14.12 -4.34
N PRO A 40 3.19 14.27 -3.51
CA PRO A 40 3.79 15.52 -3.05
C PRO A 40 4.81 16.14 -4.02
N LYS A 41 5.25 15.41 -5.05
CA LYS A 41 6.43 15.75 -5.88
C LYS A 41 7.70 15.99 -5.06
N ASP A 42 7.81 15.28 -3.95
CA ASP A 42 8.98 15.32 -3.09
C ASP A 42 10.07 14.41 -3.67
N GLU A 43 10.79 14.93 -4.67
CA GLU A 43 11.89 14.23 -5.33
C GLU A 43 13.04 13.89 -4.36
N ASP A 44 13.15 14.63 -3.25
CA ASP A 44 14.14 14.38 -2.19
C ASP A 44 13.78 13.15 -1.34
N ALA A 45 12.48 12.83 -1.22
CA ALA A 45 11.99 11.66 -0.50
C ALA A 45 12.02 10.36 -1.33
N TRP A 46 11.99 10.45 -2.67
CA TRP A 46 11.95 9.27 -3.55
C TRP A 46 13.11 8.27 -3.34
N PRO A 47 14.35 8.69 -3.06
CA PRO A 47 15.45 7.76 -2.77
C PRO A 47 15.23 6.89 -1.52
N ALA A 48 14.30 7.25 -0.64
CA ALA A 48 13.93 6.42 0.51
C ALA A 48 13.04 5.21 0.11
N ILE A 49 12.47 5.21 -1.09
CA ILE A 49 11.62 4.14 -1.60
C ILE A 49 12.50 3.07 -2.27
N ASN A 50 12.55 1.88 -1.66
CA ASN A 50 13.37 0.75 -2.12
C ASN A 50 12.94 0.26 -3.52
N VAL A 51 11.63 0.17 -3.75
CA VAL A 51 11.04 -0.19 -5.06
C VAL A 51 10.08 0.92 -5.46
N SER A 52 10.60 1.88 -6.23
CA SER A 52 9.88 3.09 -6.66
C SER A 52 9.41 2.95 -8.10
N VAL A 53 8.10 2.93 -8.32
CA VAL A 53 7.49 2.74 -9.65
C VAL A 53 6.56 3.91 -9.98
N PRO A 54 7.09 5.01 -10.53
CA PRO A 54 6.28 6.14 -10.96
C PRO A 54 5.52 5.83 -12.25
N LEU A 55 4.21 6.06 -12.26
CA LEU A 55 3.35 5.99 -13.42
C LEU A 55 2.84 7.37 -13.83
N ARG A 56 2.38 7.47 -15.09
CA ARG A 56 1.79 8.70 -15.61
C ARG A 56 0.32 8.79 -15.24
N SER A 57 -0.17 10.02 -15.11
CA SER A 57 -1.61 10.28 -14.97
C SER A 57 -2.38 9.66 -16.14
N GLY A 58 -3.53 9.08 -15.83
CA GLY A 58 -4.40 8.40 -16.79
C GLY A 58 -4.04 6.93 -17.04
N ALA A 59 -3.01 6.37 -16.38
CA ALA A 59 -2.73 4.94 -16.43
C ALA A 59 -3.98 4.13 -16.07
N GLY A 60 -4.28 3.12 -16.88
CA GLY A 60 -5.41 2.21 -16.69
C GLY A 60 -4.97 0.86 -16.12
N ASP A 61 -5.95 -0.03 -15.94
CA ASP A 61 -5.77 -1.34 -15.30
C ASP A 61 -4.54 -2.12 -15.77
N ALA A 62 -4.36 -2.29 -17.09
CA ALA A 62 -3.29 -3.12 -17.63
C ALA A 62 -1.89 -2.59 -17.29
N GLU A 63 -1.69 -1.27 -17.38
CA GLU A 63 -0.41 -0.63 -17.06
C GLU A 63 -0.14 -0.68 -15.56
N TYR A 64 -1.13 -0.29 -14.76
CA TYR A 64 -1.02 -0.23 -13.32
C TYR A 64 -0.81 -1.61 -12.68
N LEU A 65 -1.59 -2.62 -13.08
CA LEU A 65 -1.46 -3.97 -12.52
C LEU A 65 -0.18 -4.66 -12.96
N LYS A 66 0.33 -4.35 -14.15
CA LYS A 66 1.66 -4.80 -14.57
C LYS A 66 2.74 -4.18 -13.68
N ALA A 67 2.64 -2.88 -13.39
CA ALA A 67 3.56 -2.18 -12.50
C ALA A 67 3.54 -2.73 -11.07
N VAL A 68 2.34 -2.96 -10.51
CA VAL A 68 2.17 -3.61 -9.19
C VAL A 68 2.81 -4.98 -9.16
N ARG A 69 2.55 -5.82 -10.19
CA ARG A 69 3.16 -7.15 -10.26
C ARG A 69 4.69 -7.08 -10.27
N GLN A 70 5.26 -6.21 -11.12
CA GLN A 70 6.71 -6.04 -11.19
C GLN A 70 7.27 -5.52 -9.86
N ALA A 71 6.61 -4.56 -9.22
CA ALA A 71 7.06 -4.03 -7.93
C ALA A 71 7.08 -5.11 -6.84
N LEU A 72 6.07 -5.98 -6.80
CA LEU A 72 6.02 -7.12 -5.88
C LEU A 72 7.09 -8.17 -6.21
N GLU A 73 7.39 -8.40 -7.49
CA GLU A 73 8.50 -9.28 -7.90
C GLU A 73 9.85 -8.68 -7.48
N ASP A 74 10.08 -7.40 -7.70
CA ASP A 74 11.31 -6.69 -7.32
C ASP A 74 11.49 -6.63 -5.80
N ALA A 75 10.39 -6.58 -5.04
CA ALA A 75 10.42 -6.65 -3.58
C ALA A 75 11.08 -7.95 -3.06
N THR A 76 11.06 -9.04 -3.84
CA THR A 76 11.71 -10.31 -3.46
C THR A 76 13.24 -10.25 -3.46
N GLN A 77 13.82 -9.20 -4.05
CA GLN A 77 15.27 -8.98 -4.02
C GLN A 77 15.74 -8.41 -2.67
N TRP A 78 14.79 -8.00 -1.82
CA TRP A 78 15.05 -7.50 -0.48
C TRP A 78 14.87 -8.60 0.57
N PRO A 79 15.41 -8.44 1.80
CA PRO A 79 15.21 -9.40 2.87
C PRO A 79 13.72 -9.69 3.14
N GLN A 80 13.42 -10.95 3.48
CA GLN A 80 12.06 -11.37 3.81
C GLN A 80 11.53 -10.56 5.01
N PRO A 81 10.36 -9.90 4.90
CA PRO A 81 9.81 -9.11 5.99
C PRO A 81 9.20 -9.99 7.08
N ASP A 82 9.28 -9.55 8.34
CA ASP A 82 8.53 -10.16 9.45
C ASP A 82 7.04 -9.78 9.43
N LEU A 83 6.69 -8.66 8.77
CA LEU A 83 5.34 -8.10 8.69
C LEU A 83 5.20 -7.22 7.45
N VAL A 84 4.07 -7.36 6.74
CA VAL A 84 3.71 -6.48 5.61
C VAL A 84 2.65 -5.48 6.06
N PHE A 85 2.95 -4.19 5.94
CA PHE A 85 1.94 -3.14 6.03
C PHE A 85 1.48 -2.76 4.63
N TYR A 86 0.20 -2.98 4.35
CA TYR A 86 -0.40 -2.60 3.09
C TYR A 86 -1.29 -1.36 3.25
N ASN A 87 -0.82 -0.24 2.70
CA ASN A 87 -1.54 1.03 2.65
C ASN A 87 -2.48 1.04 1.43
N ALA A 88 -3.72 0.58 1.62
CA ALA A 88 -4.67 0.29 0.54
C ALA A 88 -5.54 1.49 0.16
N GLY A 89 -4.94 2.49 -0.49
CA GLY A 89 -5.67 3.64 -1.04
C GLY A 89 -6.56 3.25 -2.24
N THR A 90 -7.68 3.94 -2.41
CA THR A 90 -8.58 3.83 -3.58
C THR A 90 -8.62 5.13 -4.40
N ASP A 91 -7.73 6.07 -4.12
CA ASP A 91 -7.54 7.30 -4.90
C ASP A 91 -7.02 7.04 -6.33
N VAL A 92 -6.57 5.82 -6.62
CA VAL A 92 -6.28 5.35 -7.98
C VAL A 92 -7.54 5.05 -8.81
N LEU A 93 -8.73 5.01 -8.19
CA LEU A 93 -9.99 4.67 -8.87
C LEU A 93 -10.33 5.69 -9.96
N GLU A 94 -10.87 5.21 -11.08
CA GLU A 94 -11.43 6.06 -12.13
C GLU A 94 -12.45 7.05 -11.55
N GLY A 95 -12.25 8.33 -11.85
CA GLY A 95 -13.10 9.42 -11.36
C GLY A 95 -12.74 9.95 -9.98
N ASP A 96 -11.68 9.44 -9.34
CA ASP A 96 -11.10 10.06 -8.16
C ASP A 96 -10.50 11.44 -8.52
N PRO A 97 -10.81 12.51 -7.74
CA PRO A 97 -10.34 13.86 -8.06
C PRO A 97 -8.85 14.10 -7.83
N LEU A 98 -8.16 13.24 -7.04
CA LEU A 98 -6.79 13.49 -6.58
C LEU A 98 -5.76 12.56 -7.25
N GLY A 99 -5.99 11.25 -7.29
CA GLY A 99 -4.96 10.29 -7.73
C GLY A 99 -4.69 10.25 -9.24
N ARG A 100 -5.66 10.73 -10.05
CA ARG A 100 -5.55 10.87 -11.52
C ARG A 100 -5.12 9.59 -12.26
N PHE A 101 -5.55 8.44 -11.79
CA PHE A 101 -5.51 7.20 -12.56
C PHE A 101 -6.91 6.82 -13.07
N ASN A 102 -6.97 5.84 -13.95
CA ASN A 102 -8.20 5.31 -14.54
C ASN A 102 -8.37 3.83 -14.18
N ILE A 103 -8.14 3.48 -12.90
CA ILE A 103 -8.23 2.08 -12.45
C ILE A 103 -9.69 1.74 -12.18
N SER A 104 -10.15 0.62 -12.72
CA SER A 104 -11.51 0.15 -12.49
C SER A 104 -11.66 -0.44 -11.09
N ALA A 105 -12.91 -0.62 -10.65
CA ALA A 105 -13.20 -1.34 -9.40
C ALA A 105 -12.64 -2.77 -9.43
N ALA A 106 -12.66 -3.43 -10.59
CA ALA A 106 -12.08 -4.76 -10.77
C ALA A 106 -10.54 -4.72 -10.69
N GLY A 107 -9.92 -3.68 -11.25
CA GLY A 107 -8.48 -3.43 -11.12
C GLY A 107 -8.06 -3.27 -9.67
N ILE A 108 -8.82 -2.52 -8.85
CA ILE A 108 -8.54 -2.39 -7.41
C ILE A 108 -8.62 -3.73 -6.68
N GLN A 109 -9.68 -4.51 -6.91
CA GLN A 109 -9.79 -5.86 -6.31
C GLN A 109 -8.63 -6.76 -6.70
N GLN A 110 -8.22 -6.70 -7.98
CA GLN A 110 -7.11 -7.50 -8.48
C GLN A 110 -5.78 -7.06 -7.86
N ARG A 111 -5.53 -5.76 -7.72
CA ARG A 111 -4.37 -5.21 -7.01
C ARG A 111 -4.32 -5.74 -5.58
N ASP A 112 -5.42 -5.61 -4.84
CA ASP A 112 -5.48 -6.03 -3.43
C ASP A 112 -5.22 -7.53 -3.30
N GLN A 113 -5.77 -8.34 -4.21
CA GLN A 113 -5.51 -9.78 -4.27
C GLN A 113 -4.02 -10.08 -4.54
N MET A 114 -3.38 -9.39 -5.48
CA MET A 114 -1.95 -9.57 -5.76
C MET A 114 -1.07 -9.27 -4.54
N VAL A 115 -1.41 -8.23 -3.77
CA VAL A 115 -0.66 -7.88 -2.56
C VAL A 115 -0.82 -8.95 -1.47
N PHE A 116 -2.04 -9.45 -1.26
CA PHE A 116 -2.28 -10.54 -0.31
C PHE A 116 -1.61 -11.86 -0.74
N GLU A 117 -1.68 -12.21 -2.03
CA GLU A 117 -0.96 -13.38 -2.59
C GLU A 117 0.55 -13.25 -2.36
N HIS A 118 1.11 -12.08 -2.64
CA HIS A 118 2.52 -11.82 -2.41
C HIS A 118 2.88 -11.96 -0.92
N ALA A 119 2.17 -11.26 -0.04
CA ALA A 119 2.48 -11.27 1.39
C ALA A 119 2.37 -12.68 2.00
N LEU A 120 1.26 -13.38 1.77
CA LEU A 120 0.98 -14.64 2.44
C LEU A 120 1.72 -15.84 1.82
N HIS A 121 1.90 -15.86 0.50
CA HIS A 121 2.45 -17.03 -0.19
C HIS A 121 3.91 -16.84 -0.62
N THR A 122 4.29 -15.63 -1.04
CA THR A 122 5.64 -15.34 -1.55
C THR A 122 6.56 -14.91 -0.41
N ALA A 123 6.23 -13.79 0.25
CA ALA A 123 6.98 -13.27 1.39
C ALA A 123 6.76 -14.09 2.68
N LYS A 124 5.67 -14.88 2.75
CA LYS A 124 5.29 -15.72 3.89
C LYS A 124 5.27 -14.93 5.20
N ALA A 125 4.73 -13.73 5.14
CA ALA A 125 4.64 -12.80 6.26
C ALA A 125 3.18 -12.50 6.59
N PRO A 126 2.82 -12.27 7.87
CA PRO A 126 1.53 -11.69 8.21
C PRO A 126 1.36 -10.33 7.51
N ILE A 127 0.12 -9.98 7.21
CA ILE A 127 -0.24 -8.73 6.54
C ILE A 127 -1.23 -7.95 7.38
N VAL A 128 -0.98 -6.64 7.50
CA VAL A 128 -1.90 -5.65 8.05
C VAL A 128 -2.31 -4.73 6.92
N MET A 129 -3.58 -4.78 6.54
CA MET A 129 -4.17 -3.85 5.57
C MET A 129 -4.74 -2.64 6.31
N THR A 130 -4.34 -1.45 5.87
CA THR A 130 -4.87 -0.17 6.36
C THR A 130 -5.58 0.52 5.22
N LEU A 131 -6.77 1.08 5.48
CA LEU A 131 -7.47 1.88 4.49
C LEU A 131 -6.87 3.28 4.47
N SER A 132 -6.79 3.87 3.27
CA SER A 132 -6.09 5.13 3.04
C SER A 132 -6.93 6.08 2.17
N GLY A 133 -6.28 6.91 1.36
CA GLY A 133 -6.91 7.82 0.39
C GLY A 133 -8.00 7.15 -0.46
N GLY A 134 -8.85 7.95 -1.08
CA GLY A 134 -10.05 7.47 -1.77
C GLY A 134 -11.18 8.46 -1.61
N TYR A 135 -11.36 9.30 -2.63
CA TYR A 135 -12.18 10.50 -2.57
C TYR A 135 -13.29 10.48 -3.62
N ALA A 136 -13.33 9.45 -4.46
CA ALA A 136 -14.45 9.18 -5.34
C ALA A 136 -15.70 8.76 -4.52
N PRO A 137 -16.92 9.19 -4.91
CA PRO A 137 -18.15 8.79 -4.23
C PRO A 137 -18.36 7.26 -4.13
N LYS A 138 -17.75 6.49 -5.03
CA LYS A 138 -17.84 5.03 -5.08
C LYS A 138 -16.73 4.32 -4.30
N SER A 139 -15.75 5.03 -3.73
CA SER A 139 -14.60 4.42 -3.05
C SER A 139 -15.02 3.47 -1.93
N SER A 140 -16.04 3.82 -1.13
CA SER A 140 -16.57 2.97 -0.05
C SER A 140 -17.13 1.64 -0.55
N ASP A 141 -17.83 1.67 -1.68
CA ASP A 141 -18.43 0.47 -2.26
C ASP A 141 -17.36 -0.46 -2.84
N VAL A 142 -16.37 0.14 -3.52
CA VAL A 142 -15.23 -0.59 -4.10
C VAL A 142 -14.39 -1.25 -3.00
N ILE A 143 -14.07 -0.53 -1.92
CA ILE A 143 -13.29 -1.11 -0.83
C ILE A 143 -14.08 -2.18 -0.08
N SER A 144 -15.38 -2.00 0.14
CA SER A 144 -16.24 -3.02 0.75
C SER A 144 -16.30 -4.30 -0.10
N ALA A 145 -16.43 -4.16 -1.42
CA ALA A 145 -16.39 -5.30 -2.34
C ALA A 145 -15.03 -6.00 -2.33
N SER A 146 -13.92 -5.23 -2.30
CA SER A 146 -12.57 -5.77 -2.21
C SER A 146 -12.34 -6.55 -0.92
N LEU A 147 -12.70 -5.98 0.24
CA LEU A 147 -12.59 -6.67 1.53
C LEU A 147 -13.40 -7.97 1.55
N SER A 148 -14.62 -7.95 1.01
CA SER A 148 -15.45 -9.16 0.89
C SER A 148 -14.77 -10.23 0.02
N ASN A 149 -14.12 -9.81 -1.07
CA ASN A 149 -13.35 -10.71 -1.94
C ASN A 149 -12.13 -11.30 -1.22
N LEU A 150 -11.37 -10.48 -0.49
CA LEU A 150 -10.19 -10.90 0.26
C LEU A 150 -10.55 -11.89 1.38
N ILE A 151 -11.56 -11.57 2.19
CA ILE A 151 -12.04 -12.44 3.27
C ILE A 151 -12.39 -13.83 2.73
N ARG A 152 -13.11 -13.87 1.59
CA ARG A 152 -13.48 -15.14 0.95
C ARG A 152 -12.27 -15.87 0.35
N SER A 153 -11.43 -15.15 -0.40
CA SER A 153 -10.35 -15.76 -1.19
C SER A 153 -9.23 -16.31 -0.31
N PHE A 154 -8.94 -15.63 0.81
CA PHE A 154 -7.87 -16.01 1.73
C PHE A 154 -8.39 -16.62 3.03
N GLN A 155 -9.71 -16.89 3.12
CA GLN A 155 -10.36 -17.50 4.30
C GLN A 155 -9.98 -16.77 5.60
N LEU A 156 -9.98 -15.43 5.55
CA LEU A 156 -9.65 -14.59 6.69
C LEU A 156 -10.77 -14.73 7.71
N ASN A 157 -10.49 -15.40 8.83
CA ASN A 157 -11.48 -15.56 9.88
C ASN A 157 -11.70 -14.23 10.60
N ALA A 158 -12.98 -13.85 10.79
CA ALA A 158 -13.33 -12.97 11.89
C ALA A 158 -12.90 -13.64 13.20
N ILE A 159 -12.44 -12.84 14.16
CA ILE A 159 -11.96 -13.30 15.46
C ILE A 159 -12.87 -14.42 15.99
N PRO A 160 -12.32 -15.60 16.36
CA PRO A 160 -13.13 -16.66 16.96
C PRO A 160 -13.84 -16.12 18.21
N GLY A 161 -15.16 -15.95 18.15
CA GLY A 161 -15.98 -15.49 19.29
C GLY A 161 -16.92 -14.31 19.04
N SER A 162 -16.90 -13.64 17.88
CA SER A 162 -17.90 -12.62 17.57
C SER A 162 -19.17 -13.22 16.94
N SER A 163 -19.85 -14.09 17.68
CA SER A 163 -21.27 -14.33 17.40
C SER A 163 -22.05 -13.13 17.91
N SER A 164 -22.82 -12.52 17.02
CA SER A 164 -23.77 -11.44 17.26
C SER A 164 -24.53 -11.59 18.59
N MET A 165 -24.41 -10.56 19.45
CA MET A 165 -25.44 -10.23 20.43
C MET A 165 -26.64 -9.60 19.74
#